data_AF-A0A182VD23-F1
#
_entry.id   AF-A0A182VD23-F1
#
_cell.length_a   1.000
_cell.length_b   1.000
_cell.length_c   1.000
_cell.angle_alpha   90.00
_cell.angle_beta   90.00
_cell.angle_gamma   90.00
#
_symmetry.space_group_name_H-M   'P 1'
#
loop_
_entity.id
_entity.type
_entity.pdbx_description
1 polymer ?
#
loop_
_entity_poly.entity_id
_entity_poly.type
_entity_poly.pdbx_seq_one_letter_code
_entity_poly.pdbx_strand_id
1 'polypeptide(L)'
;MASNQDKKSGLMSHAIARLYKRRLEEVERELLLAQQPEPPTVGVKSHNAYSACMKCTIVGELDGHRMYFRFDGLKTISAFIFEAFLHDLKKLVHSGRHSLVQAVHRLLELQQVVVAKRQQNKPVDEPSVRTVGVDTITTVRQGFALRKNFRDQWFMTNSGEVVRYETATKTGKDVTVQGYAFYKQVPAFTEPCLSSEANIYSANMADLNMGELQHYASSTLMCKAAAVETGQEGLLL
;
A
#
# COMPACT_ATOMS: atom_id res chain seq x y z
N MET A 1 -30.72 9.06 -31.16
CA MET A 1 -29.54 9.90 -30.90
C MET A 1 -28.78 9.29 -29.73
N ALA A 2 -27.86 8.36 -29.98
CA ALA A 2 -27.11 7.68 -28.93
C ALA A 2 -25.61 7.63 -29.28
N SER A 3 -24.81 7.75 -28.23
CA SER A 3 -23.37 7.46 -28.12
C SER A 3 -22.38 8.38 -28.85
N ASN A 4 -22.00 9.46 -28.15
CA ASN A 4 -20.72 10.16 -28.34
C ASN A 4 -19.92 10.28 -27.03
N GLN A 5 -20.41 9.67 -25.93
CA GLN A 5 -19.74 9.67 -24.62
C GLN A 5 -18.78 8.49 -24.43
N ASP A 6 -19.06 7.32 -25.02
CA ASP A 6 -18.22 6.12 -24.84
C ASP A 6 -16.82 6.28 -25.45
N LYS A 7 -16.72 6.97 -26.60
CA LYS A 7 -15.42 7.18 -27.28
C LYS A 7 -14.46 8.09 -26.52
N LYS A 8 -14.97 9.04 -25.71
CA LYS A 8 -14.13 9.95 -24.91
C LYS A 8 -13.52 9.26 -23.68
N SER A 9 -14.22 8.27 -23.11
CA SER A 9 -13.74 7.53 -21.94
C SER A 9 -12.54 6.63 -22.26
N GLY A 10 -12.54 5.96 -23.42
CA GLY A 10 -11.43 5.12 -23.88
C GLY A 10 -10.18 5.90 -24.31
N LEU A 11 -10.36 7.13 -24.83
CA LEU A 11 -9.23 8.00 -25.19
C LEU A 11 -8.50 8.53 -23.94
N MET A 12 -9.24 8.88 -22.88
CA MET A 12 -8.68 9.30 -21.60
C MET A 12 -7.93 8.19 -20.88
N SER A 13 -8.47 6.96 -20.84
CA SER A 13 -7.79 5.82 -20.21
C SER A 13 -6.47 5.47 -20.92
N HIS A 14 -6.45 5.54 -22.26
CA HIS A 14 -5.26 5.28 -23.05
C HIS A 14 -4.21 6.41 -22.96
N ALA A 15 -4.63 7.67 -22.75
CA ALA A 15 -3.72 8.78 -22.50
C ALA A 15 -3.03 8.63 -21.13
N ILE A 16 -3.80 8.27 -20.09
CA ILE A 16 -3.29 8.03 -18.75
C ILE A 16 -2.31 6.85 -18.74
N ALA A 17 -2.67 5.72 -19.38
CA ALA A 17 -1.77 4.56 -19.50
C ALA A 17 -0.44 4.90 -20.19
N ARG A 18 -0.46 5.77 -21.21
CA ARG A 18 0.76 6.24 -21.89
C ARG A 18 1.64 7.13 -21.01
N LEU A 19 1.03 7.98 -20.17
CA LEU A 19 1.77 8.81 -19.22
C LEU A 19 2.43 7.97 -18.12
N TYR A 20 1.72 6.97 -17.58
CA TYR A 20 2.28 6.05 -16.59
C TYR A 20 3.43 5.23 -17.17
N LYS A 21 3.28 4.69 -18.39
CA LYS A 21 4.35 3.93 -19.04
C LYS A 21 5.60 4.78 -19.26
N ARG A 22 5.44 6.02 -19.76
CA ARG A 22 6.56 6.94 -19.98
C ARG A 22 7.27 7.30 -18.67
N ARG A 23 6.52 7.49 -17.58
CA ARG A 23 7.11 7.78 -16.27
C ARG A 23 7.85 6.58 -15.69
N LEU A 24 7.35 5.36 -15.91
CA LEU A 24 8.02 4.14 -15.49
C LEU A 24 9.37 3.97 -16.21
N GLU A 25 9.38 4.15 -17.53
CA GLU A 25 10.59 4.07 -18.37
C GLU A 25 11.62 5.16 -18.00
N GLU A 26 11.17 6.34 -17.57
CA GLU A 26 12.04 7.43 -17.11
C GLU A 26 12.69 7.07 -15.76
N VAL A 27 11.91 6.54 -14.82
CA VAL A 27 12.41 6.09 -13.51
C VAL A 27 13.37 4.91 -13.65
N GLU A 28 13.10 3.93 -14.52
CA GLU A 28 14.02 2.83 -14.80
C GLU A 28 15.36 3.32 -15.37
N ARG A 29 15.31 4.34 -16.24
CA ARG A 29 16.52 4.95 -16.82
C ARG A 29 17.34 5.71 -15.78
N GLU A 30 16.68 6.43 -14.86
CA GLU A 30 17.34 7.07 -13.72
C GLU A 30 17.96 6.04 -12.77
N LEU A 31 17.29 4.90 -12.55
CA LEU A 31 17.79 3.81 -11.72
C LEU A 31 19.05 3.16 -12.33
N LEU A 32 19.05 2.95 -13.65
CA LEU A 32 20.21 2.43 -14.38
C LEU A 32 21.40 3.40 -14.38
N LEU A 33 21.14 4.71 -14.44
CA LEU A 33 22.18 5.74 -14.29
C LEU A 33 22.74 5.79 -12.86
N ALA A 34 21.90 5.60 -11.85
CA ALA A 34 22.31 5.56 -10.44
C ALA A 34 23.07 4.26 -10.05
N GLN A 35 22.97 3.20 -10.85
CA GLN A 35 23.69 1.94 -10.67
C GLN A 35 25.07 1.91 -11.37
N GLN A 36 25.43 2.97 -12.11
CA GLN A 36 26.79 3.13 -12.62
C GLN A 36 27.75 3.25 -11.42
N PRO A 37 28.85 2.49 -11.37
CA PRO A 37 29.82 2.62 -10.29
C PRO A 37 30.35 4.05 -10.26
N GLU A 38 30.26 4.71 -9.11
CA GLU A 38 30.84 6.04 -8.94
C GLU A 38 32.34 5.97 -9.31
N PRO A 39 32.84 6.92 -10.12
CA PRO A 39 34.26 6.94 -10.43
C PRO A 39 35.06 7.01 -9.14
N PRO A 40 36.24 6.36 -9.07
CA PRO A 40 37.02 6.28 -7.85
C PRO A 40 37.25 7.68 -7.28
N THR A 41 36.71 7.93 -6.09
CA THR A 41 36.88 9.18 -5.37
C THR A 41 38.33 9.26 -4.88
N VAL A 42 39.16 9.98 -5.64
CA VAL A 42 40.47 10.42 -5.15
C VAL A 42 40.19 11.36 -3.97
N GLY A 43 40.64 10.98 -2.78
CA GLY A 43 40.45 11.77 -1.58
C GLY A 43 41.07 13.16 -1.73
N VAL A 44 40.22 14.18 -1.84
CA VAL A 44 40.64 15.59 -1.78
C VAL A 44 40.50 16.06 -0.34
N LYS A 45 41.65 16.17 0.34
CA LYS A 45 41.79 16.98 1.55
C LYS A 45 41.98 18.45 1.15
N SER A 46 41.42 19.33 1.97
CA SER A 46 41.70 20.78 2.06
C SER A 46 41.21 21.65 0.89
N HIS A 47 40.34 22.61 1.22
CA HIS A 47 39.90 23.66 0.32
C HIS A 47 41.01 24.71 0.14
N ASN A 48 41.63 24.71 -1.04
CA ASN A 48 42.38 25.84 -1.56
C ASN A 48 41.71 26.18 -2.89
N ALA A 49 40.75 27.10 -2.87
CA ALA A 49 39.89 27.41 -4.00
C ALA A 49 40.69 27.92 -5.21
N TYR A 50 40.82 27.09 -6.25
CA TYR A 50 41.26 27.52 -7.59
C TYR A 50 40.47 26.88 -8.74
N SER A 51 39.44 26.08 -8.47
CA SER A 51 38.56 25.55 -9.51
C SER A 51 37.09 25.75 -9.16
N ALA A 52 36.39 26.50 -10.02
CA ALA A 52 34.94 26.64 -9.99
C ALA A 52 34.29 25.33 -10.51
N CYS A 53 33.14 24.98 -9.93
CA CYS A 53 32.31 23.85 -10.36
C CYS A 53 31.96 23.93 -11.84
N MET A 54 32.33 22.92 -12.64
CA MET A 54 32.05 22.88 -14.09
C MET A 54 30.55 22.72 -14.44
N LYS A 55 29.66 22.59 -13.44
CA LYS A 55 28.20 22.53 -13.64
C LYS A 55 27.50 23.88 -13.41
N CYS A 56 28.21 24.89 -12.89
CA CYS A 56 27.63 26.20 -12.64
C CYS A 56 27.81 27.09 -13.87
N THR A 57 26.71 27.50 -14.52
CA THR A 57 26.69 28.51 -15.60
C THR A 57 26.89 29.95 -15.09
N ILE A 58 27.36 30.10 -13.85
CA ILE A 58 27.45 31.39 -13.17
C ILE A 58 28.82 32.00 -13.45
N VAL A 59 28.83 33.16 -14.11
CA VAL A 59 30.04 33.93 -14.40
C VAL A 59 30.41 34.75 -13.16
N GLY A 60 31.57 34.49 -12.57
CA GLY A 60 32.15 35.29 -11.49
C GLY A 60 33.04 36.41 -12.05
N GLU A 61 33.20 37.50 -11.29
CA GLU A 61 34.13 38.59 -11.59
C GLU A 61 35.42 38.38 -10.78
N LEU A 62 36.58 38.51 -11.42
CA LEU A 62 37.88 38.42 -10.77
C LEU A 62 38.37 39.82 -10.43
N ASP A 63 38.67 40.09 -9.16
CA ASP A 63 39.33 41.32 -8.72
C ASP A 63 40.57 40.97 -7.86
N GLY A 64 41.74 41.33 -8.40
CA GLY A 64 43.04 40.88 -7.90
C GLY A 64 43.19 39.35 -7.91
N HIS A 65 43.42 38.77 -6.74
CA HIS A 65 43.53 37.31 -6.53
C HIS A 65 42.26 36.68 -5.93
N ARG A 66 41.12 37.37 -5.98
CA ARG A 66 39.86 36.88 -5.42
C ARG A 66 38.75 36.89 -6.47
N MET A 67 37.95 35.83 -6.47
CA MET A 67 36.78 35.67 -7.33
C MET A 67 35.52 36.05 -6.55
N TYR A 68 34.72 36.95 -7.11
CA TYR A 68 33.46 37.43 -6.56
C TYR A 68 32.30 36.95 -7.42
N PHE A 69 31.27 36.37 -6.78
CA PHE A 69 30.01 36.05 -7.44
C PHE A 69 28.97 37.09 -7.03
N ARG A 70 28.34 37.76 -8.00
CA ARG A 70 27.26 38.73 -7.76
C ARG A 70 25.97 37.99 -7.36
N PHE A 71 25.93 37.45 -6.15
CA PHE A 71 24.69 37.04 -5.51
C PHE A 71 24.30 38.09 -4.48
N ASP A 72 23.04 38.53 -4.53
CA ASP A 72 22.41 39.13 -3.35
C ASP A 72 22.56 38.14 -2.18
N GLY A 73 22.99 38.66 -1.03
CA GLY A 73 23.76 37.89 -0.06
C GLY A 73 23.16 36.53 0.32
N LEU A 74 24.04 35.52 0.43
CA LEU A 74 23.80 34.16 0.96
C LEU A 74 22.97 34.08 2.26
N LYS A 75 22.76 35.22 2.94
CA LYS A 75 21.91 35.35 4.13
C LYS A 75 20.41 35.15 3.84
N THR A 76 19.96 35.19 2.59
CA THR A 76 18.54 35.02 2.22
C THR A 76 18.13 33.57 2.00
N ILE A 77 19.07 32.65 1.79
CA ILE A 77 18.80 31.21 1.67
C ILE A 77 18.96 30.59 3.06
N SER A 78 17.85 30.48 3.78
CA SER A 78 17.83 29.76 5.06
C SER A 78 18.05 28.27 4.84
N ALA A 79 19.26 27.79 5.13
CA ALA A 79 19.58 26.36 5.14
C ALA A 79 18.69 25.57 6.10
N PHE A 80 18.07 26.24 7.09
CA PHE A 80 17.25 25.64 8.12
C PHE A 80 16.06 24.83 7.59
N ILE A 81 15.37 25.33 6.57
CA ILE A 81 14.21 24.61 5.98
C ILE A 81 14.68 23.32 5.30
N PHE A 82 15.83 23.39 4.63
CA PHE A 82 16.42 22.25 3.96
C PHE A 82 16.98 21.23 4.96
N GLU A 83 17.63 21.69 6.04
CA GLU A 83 18.13 20.84 7.12
C GLU A 83 17.02 20.12 7.88
N ALA A 84 15.90 20.82 8.16
CA ALA A 84 14.73 20.21 8.78
C ALA A 84 14.16 19.09 7.90
N PHE A 85 14.03 19.33 6.60
CA PHE A 85 13.59 18.32 5.64
C PHE A 85 14.55 17.12 5.55
N LEU A 86 15.86 17.37 5.50
CA LEU A 86 16.87 16.31 5.47
C LEU A 86 16.89 15.49 6.76
N HIS A 87 16.66 16.12 7.90
CA HIS A 87 16.58 15.45 9.18
C HIS A 87 15.42 14.44 9.21
N ASP A 88 14.25 14.82 8.69
CA ASP A 88 13.11 13.92 8.61
C ASP A 88 13.34 12.75 7.64
N LEU A 89 13.99 13.00 6.49
CA LEU A 89 14.40 11.93 5.57
C LEU A 89 15.39 10.95 6.22
N LYS A 90 16.36 11.45 6.99
CA LYS A 90 17.35 10.61 7.69
C LYS A 90 16.68 9.66 8.69
N LYS A 91 15.59 10.08 9.34
CA LYS A 91 14.82 9.20 10.26
C LYS A 91 14.10 8.05 9.54
N LEU A 92 13.85 8.15 8.24
CA LEU A 92 13.21 7.08 7.47
C LEU A 92 14.18 5.96 7.09
N VAL A 93 15.48 6.23 7.17
CA VAL A 93 16.54 5.31 6.76
C VAL A 93 17.13 4.61 7.98
N HIS A 94 17.11 3.28 7.98
CA HIS A 94 17.57 2.49 9.12
C HIS A 94 19.03 2.03 8.96
N SER A 95 19.56 2.01 7.73
CA SER A 95 20.94 1.63 7.44
C SER A 95 21.54 2.41 6.27
N GLY A 96 22.88 2.53 6.23
CA GLY A 96 23.58 3.25 5.17
C GLY A 96 23.51 2.60 3.78
N ARG A 97 23.11 1.33 3.69
CA ARG A 97 22.97 0.62 2.40
C ARG A 97 21.61 0.87 1.80
N HIS A 98 21.57 1.24 0.52
CA HIS A 98 20.32 1.52 -0.21
C HIS A 98 19.44 2.60 0.48
N SER A 99 20.06 3.57 1.14
CA SER A 99 19.38 4.62 1.90
C SER A 99 18.33 5.38 1.09
N LEU A 100 18.62 5.65 -0.19
CA LEU A 100 17.67 6.29 -1.10
C LEU A 100 16.47 5.38 -1.40
N VAL A 101 16.69 4.11 -1.69
CA VAL A 101 15.61 3.14 -1.96
C VAL A 101 14.73 2.97 -0.72
N GLN A 102 15.34 2.87 0.47
CA GLN A 102 14.62 2.83 1.74
C GLN A 102 13.75 4.08 1.95
N ALA A 103 14.33 5.27 1.75
CA ALA A 103 13.60 6.53 1.90
C ALA A 103 12.42 6.62 0.91
N VAL A 104 12.64 6.25 -0.36
CA VAL A 104 11.58 6.24 -1.38
C VAL A 104 10.46 5.27 -1.00
N HIS A 105 10.78 4.03 -0.63
CA HIS A 105 9.77 3.06 -0.23
C HIS A 105 8.97 3.54 0.99
N ARG A 106 9.65 4.10 1.99
CA ARG A 106 9.00 4.60 3.20
C ARG A 106 8.12 5.83 2.93
N LEU A 107 8.52 6.71 2.02
CA LEU A 107 7.69 7.82 1.56
C LEU A 107 6.44 7.33 0.81
N LEU A 108 6.57 6.30 -0.04
CA LEU A 108 5.43 5.71 -0.73
C LEU A 108 4.45 5.05 0.25
N GLU A 109 4.95 4.33 1.26
CA GLU A 109 4.15 3.77 2.34
C GLU A 109 3.38 4.86 3.11
N LEU A 110 4.06 5.94 3.50
CA LEU A 110 3.44 7.07 4.20
C LEU A 110 2.34 7.72 3.35
N GLN A 111 2.57 7.89 2.05
CA GLN A 111 1.55 8.40 1.13
C GLN A 111 0.33 7.48 1.07
N GLN A 112 0.52 6.16 0.99
CA GLN A 112 -0.57 5.19 1.01
C GLN A 112 -1.37 5.26 2.31
N VAL A 113 -0.69 5.38 3.47
CA VAL A 113 -1.34 5.54 4.78
C VAL A 113 -2.16 6.83 4.85
N VAL A 114 -1.62 7.95 4.35
CA VAL A 114 -2.33 9.24 4.34
C VAL A 114 -3.57 9.19 3.43
N VAL A 115 -3.45 8.56 2.25
CA VAL A 115 -4.58 8.37 1.33
C VAL A 115 -5.64 7.47 1.97
N ALA A 116 -5.25 6.38 2.63
CA ALA A 116 -6.17 5.51 3.36
C ALA A 116 -6.90 6.27 4.50
N LYS A 117 -6.18 7.07 5.30
CA LYS A 117 -6.79 7.91 6.34
C LYS A 117 -7.78 8.94 5.79
N ARG A 118 -7.49 9.54 4.62
CA ARG A 118 -8.41 10.48 3.98
C ARG A 118 -9.68 9.80 3.48
N GLN A 119 -9.60 8.54 3.04
CA GLN A 119 -10.78 7.77 2.67
C GLN A 119 -11.65 7.45 3.88
N GLN A 120 -11.06 7.30 5.07
CA GLN A 120 -11.79 7.04 6.32
C GLN A 120 -12.69 8.20 6.81
N ASN A 121 -12.56 9.40 6.26
CA ASN A 121 -13.37 10.57 6.64
C ASN A 121 -14.71 10.69 5.87
N LYS A 122 -15.23 9.59 5.30
CA LYS A 122 -16.57 9.56 4.69
C LYS A 122 -17.65 9.31 5.76
N PRO A 123 -18.89 9.83 5.55
CA PRO A 123 -19.92 9.80 6.59
C PRO A 123 -20.42 8.37 6.84
N VAL A 124 -20.67 8.11 8.13
CA VAL A 124 -21.33 6.97 8.79
C VAL A 124 -21.27 5.64 8.06
N ASP A 125 -20.53 4.72 8.67
CA ASP A 125 -20.27 3.36 8.23
C ASP A 125 -21.55 2.49 8.26
N GLU A 126 -22.51 2.78 7.38
CA GLU A 126 -23.76 2.02 7.31
C GLU A 126 -23.55 0.70 6.57
N PRO A 127 -23.95 -0.43 7.17
CA PRO A 127 -23.98 -1.71 6.48
C PRO A 127 -24.88 -1.64 5.23
N SER A 128 -24.39 -2.17 4.13
CA SER A 128 -25.13 -2.19 2.85
C SER A 128 -24.95 -3.50 2.11
N VAL A 129 -26.00 -3.89 1.40
CA VAL A 129 -25.99 -5.05 0.50
C VAL A 129 -26.33 -4.55 -0.89
N ARG A 130 -25.55 -4.98 -1.88
CA ARG A 130 -25.78 -4.69 -3.29
C ARG A 130 -25.84 -5.99 -4.06
N THR A 131 -26.81 -6.13 -4.96
CA THR A 131 -26.88 -7.25 -5.88
C THR A 131 -26.11 -6.92 -7.15
N VAL A 132 -25.30 -7.86 -7.63
CA VAL A 132 -24.54 -7.75 -8.89
C VAL A 132 -24.77 -9.05 -9.66
N GLY A 133 -25.77 -9.05 -10.53
CA GLY A 133 -26.23 -10.27 -11.19
C GLY A 133 -26.86 -11.23 -10.18
N VAL A 134 -26.30 -12.43 -10.07
CA VAL A 134 -26.74 -13.48 -9.12
C VAL A 134 -26.05 -13.33 -7.75
N ASP A 135 -24.92 -12.62 -7.70
CA ASP A 135 -24.13 -12.48 -6.49
C ASP A 135 -24.53 -11.27 -5.65
N THR A 136 -24.29 -11.36 -4.35
CA THR A 136 -24.46 -10.26 -3.41
C THR A 136 -23.11 -9.78 -2.89
N ILE A 137 -22.94 -8.46 -2.86
CA ILE A 137 -21.78 -7.79 -2.27
C ILE A 137 -22.26 -7.10 -1.00
N THR A 138 -21.68 -7.48 0.12
CA THR A 138 -22.04 -6.94 1.44
C THR A 138 -20.92 -6.11 1.99
N THR A 139 -21.18 -4.85 2.29
CA THR A 139 -20.26 -3.98 3.01
C THR A 139 -20.74 -3.87 4.44
N VAL A 140 -19.99 -4.46 5.38
CA VAL A 140 -20.31 -4.43 6.81
C VAL A 140 -19.93 -3.07 7.40
N ARG A 141 -18.74 -2.62 7.05
CA ARG A 141 -18.13 -1.35 7.43
C ARG A 141 -17.00 -1.01 6.46
N GLN A 142 -16.33 0.12 6.63
CA GLN A 142 -15.41 0.65 5.65
C GLN A 142 -14.19 -0.25 5.53
N GLY A 143 -13.88 -0.67 4.30
CA GLY A 143 -12.82 -1.63 4.02
C GLY A 143 -13.19 -3.09 4.34
N PHE A 144 -14.34 -3.35 4.95
CA PHE A 144 -14.86 -4.69 5.22
C PHE A 144 -16.03 -5.02 4.29
N ALA A 145 -15.66 -5.49 3.09
CA ALA A 145 -16.61 -6.00 2.10
C ALA A 145 -16.42 -7.50 1.87
N LEU A 146 -17.57 -8.19 1.79
CA LEU A 146 -17.72 -9.62 1.51
C LEU A 146 -18.33 -9.84 0.13
N ARG A 147 -17.77 -10.80 -0.59
CA ARG A 147 -18.18 -11.18 -1.96
C ARG A 147 -17.93 -12.65 -2.16
N LYS A 148 -18.66 -13.27 -3.08
CA LYS A 148 -18.45 -14.65 -3.51
C LYS A 148 -17.22 -14.76 -4.43
N ASN A 149 -16.05 -14.48 -3.89
CA ASN A 149 -14.76 -14.66 -4.55
C ASN A 149 -13.73 -15.18 -3.54
N PHE A 150 -12.67 -15.84 -4.00
CA PHE A 150 -11.70 -16.48 -3.10
C PHE A 150 -11.10 -15.54 -2.05
N ARG A 151 -10.85 -14.27 -2.42
CA ARG A 151 -10.18 -13.27 -1.57
C ARG A 151 -11.09 -12.68 -0.50
N ASP A 152 -12.37 -12.51 -0.80
CA ASP A 152 -13.33 -11.71 -0.04
C ASP A 152 -14.47 -12.55 0.53
N GLN A 153 -14.47 -13.87 0.33
CA GLN A 153 -15.53 -14.77 0.80
C GLN A 153 -15.38 -15.20 2.25
N TRP A 154 -14.30 -14.83 2.94
CA TRP A 154 -14.03 -15.34 4.29
C TRP A 154 -14.15 -14.24 5.34
N PHE A 155 -14.82 -14.56 6.44
CA PHE A 155 -14.89 -13.71 7.61
C PHE A 155 -14.87 -14.54 8.89
N MET A 156 -14.68 -13.84 9.99
CA MET A 156 -14.72 -14.44 11.32
C MET A 156 -15.69 -13.67 12.21
N THR A 157 -16.42 -14.41 13.03
CA THR A 157 -17.36 -13.89 14.03
C THR A 157 -16.64 -13.55 15.34
N ASN A 158 -17.33 -12.86 16.24
CA ASN A 158 -16.85 -12.62 17.61
C ASN A 158 -16.73 -13.90 18.47
N SER A 159 -17.39 -15.00 18.08
CA SER A 159 -17.20 -16.33 18.66
C SER A 159 -15.91 -17.02 18.17
N GLY A 160 -15.20 -16.42 17.20
CA GLY A 160 -13.97 -16.99 16.63
C GLY A 160 -14.21 -17.99 15.50
N GLU A 161 -15.46 -18.17 15.05
CA GLU A 161 -15.81 -19.08 13.97
C GLU A 161 -15.41 -18.48 12.63
N VAL A 162 -14.71 -19.25 11.80
CA VAL A 162 -14.40 -18.88 10.42
C VAL A 162 -15.54 -19.33 9.52
N VAL A 163 -16.08 -18.38 8.74
CA VAL A 163 -17.29 -18.58 7.93
C VAL A 163 -17.01 -18.22 6.48
N ARG A 164 -17.48 -19.08 5.57
CA ARG A 164 -17.54 -18.80 4.13
C ARG A 164 -18.84 -18.08 3.80
N TYR A 165 -18.73 -16.86 3.33
CA TYR A 165 -19.80 -16.04 2.79
C TYR A 165 -20.50 -16.73 1.61
N GLU A 166 -21.83 -16.77 1.66
CA GLU A 166 -22.66 -17.23 0.54
C GLU A 166 -23.51 -16.07 0.00
N THR A 167 -24.22 -15.36 0.87
CA THR A 167 -25.03 -14.21 0.49
C THR A 167 -25.33 -13.29 1.67
N ALA A 168 -26.05 -12.19 1.45
CA ALA A 168 -26.62 -11.40 2.52
C ALA A 168 -27.94 -10.78 2.10
N THR A 169 -28.70 -10.39 3.13
CA THR A 169 -29.97 -9.68 2.98
C THR A 169 -29.94 -8.42 3.83
N LYS A 170 -30.65 -7.38 3.37
CA LYS A 170 -30.84 -6.14 4.12
C LYS A 170 -32.32 -5.96 4.39
N THR A 171 -32.70 -5.95 5.67
CA THR A 171 -34.07 -5.71 6.13
C THR A 171 -34.08 -4.39 6.87
N GLY A 172 -34.51 -3.32 6.18
CA GLY A 172 -34.46 -1.97 6.74
C GLY A 172 -33.01 -1.49 6.94
N LYS A 173 -32.60 -1.30 8.20
CA LYS A 173 -31.23 -0.89 8.56
C LYS A 173 -30.32 -2.08 8.87
N ASP A 174 -30.90 -3.24 9.16
CA ASP A 174 -30.15 -4.40 9.59
C ASP A 174 -29.68 -5.21 8.37
N VAL A 175 -28.43 -5.66 8.44
CA VAL A 175 -27.82 -6.52 7.44
C VAL A 175 -27.54 -7.87 8.06
N THR A 176 -28.09 -8.90 7.46
CA THR A 176 -27.89 -10.30 7.86
C THR A 176 -27.04 -10.98 6.80
N VAL A 177 -25.85 -11.41 7.21
CA VAL A 177 -24.90 -12.15 6.39
C VAL A 177 -25.17 -13.65 6.55
N GLN A 178 -25.15 -14.38 5.44
CA GLN A 178 -25.40 -15.81 5.39
C GLN A 178 -24.16 -16.53 4.88
N GLY A 179 -23.82 -17.64 5.53
CA GLY A 179 -22.62 -18.39 5.20
C GLY A 179 -22.54 -19.76 5.87
N TYR A 180 -21.45 -20.45 5.56
CA TYR A 180 -21.17 -21.81 6.04
C TYR A 180 -19.97 -21.77 6.98
N ALA A 181 -20.14 -22.23 8.22
CA ALA A 181 -19.07 -22.37 9.19
C ALA A 181 -18.40 -23.75 9.10
N PHE A 182 -17.19 -23.85 9.60
CA PHE A 182 -16.53 -25.15 9.79
C PHE A 182 -17.05 -25.84 11.05
N TYR A 183 -17.29 -27.15 10.98
CA TYR A 183 -17.54 -27.96 12.18
C TYR A 183 -16.30 -28.04 13.08
N LYS A 184 -15.13 -27.99 12.46
CA LYS A 184 -13.84 -28.11 13.12
C LYS A 184 -12.84 -27.17 12.46
N GLN A 185 -12.21 -26.35 13.31
CA GLN A 185 -11.05 -25.55 13.00
C GLN A 185 -10.05 -25.68 14.15
N VAL A 186 -8.76 -25.59 13.85
CA VAL A 186 -7.68 -25.64 14.84
C VAL A 186 -6.73 -24.46 14.65
N PRO A 187 -5.94 -24.07 15.66
CA PRO A 187 -4.83 -23.15 15.44
C PRO A 187 -3.92 -23.69 14.33
N ALA A 188 -3.52 -22.83 13.39
CA ALA A 188 -2.63 -23.20 12.29
C ALA A 188 -1.23 -23.62 12.77
N PHE A 189 -0.76 -23.03 13.87
CA PHE A 189 0.48 -23.40 14.54
C PHE A 189 0.41 -23.08 16.04
N THR A 190 1.21 -23.77 16.83
CA THR A 190 1.32 -23.55 18.29
C THR A 190 2.63 -22.90 18.70
N GLU A 191 3.64 -22.95 17.83
CA GLU A 191 4.99 -22.42 18.07
C GLU A 191 5.32 -21.34 17.02
N PRO A 192 6.02 -20.25 17.37
CA PRO A 192 6.53 -19.90 18.72
C PRO A 192 5.45 -19.37 19.68
N CYS A 193 4.24 -19.12 19.17
CA CYS A 193 3.07 -18.78 19.96
C CYS A 193 1.82 -19.34 19.30
N LEU A 194 0.73 -19.41 20.07
CA LEU A 194 -0.52 -19.97 19.59
C LEU A 194 -1.16 -19.06 18.53
N SER A 195 -1.33 -19.57 17.31
CA SER A 195 -1.78 -18.77 16.17
C SER A 195 -3.20 -18.21 16.33
N SER A 196 -4.03 -18.80 17.20
CA SER A 196 -5.37 -18.29 17.51
C SER A 196 -5.36 -16.94 18.20
N GLU A 197 -4.29 -16.58 18.91
CA GLU A 197 -4.11 -15.22 19.46
C GLU A 197 -4.00 -14.16 18.35
N ALA A 198 -3.49 -14.56 17.19
CA ALA A 198 -3.42 -13.74 15.98
C ALA A 198 -4.61 -13.98 15.02
N ASN A 199 -5.62 -14.74 15.44
CA ASN A 199 -6.76 -15.16 14.62
C ASN A 199 -6.40 -15.92 13.34
N ILE A 200 -5.35 -16.74 13.42
CA ILE A 200 -4.90 -17.60 12.32
C ILE A 200 -5.32 -19.04 12.63
N TYR A 201 -6.13 -19.60 11.75
CA TYR A 201 -6.71 -20.93 11.91
C TYR A 201 -6.42 -21.79 10.68
N SER A 202 -6.40 -23.10 10.89
CA SER A 202 -6.39 -24.13 9.85
C SER A 202 -7.67 -24.96 9.94
N ALA A 203 -8.28 -25.24 8.81
CA ALA A 203 -9.48 -26.05 8.72
C ALA A 203 -9.46 -26.86 7.42
N ASN A 204 -10.06 -28.05 7.45
CA ASN A 204 -10.23 -28.86 6.24
C ASN A 204 -11.51 -28.43 5.52
N MET A 205 -11.44 -28.24 4.20
CA MET A 205 -12.63 -27.94 3.38
C MET A 205 -13.71 -29.02 3.46
N ALA A 206 -13.36 -30.26 3.79
CA ALA A 206 -14.32 -31.34 4.06
C ALA A 206 -15.16 -31.10 5.33
N ASP A 207 -14.64 -30.33 6.28
CA ASP A 207 -15.33 -29.97 7.53
C ASP A 207 -16.20 -28.73 7.38
N LEU A 208 -16.27 -28.12 6.19
CA LEU A 208 -17.14 -26.99 5.92
C LEU A 208 -18.59 -27.47 5.86
N ASN A 209 -19.42 -26.97 6.77
CA ASN A 209 -20.83 -27.34 6.82
C ASN A 209 -21.61 -26.70 5.67
N MET A 210 -21.62 -27.31 4.49
CA MET A 210 -22.45 -26.83 3.37
C MET A 210 -23.93 -27.23 3.48
N GLY A 211 -24.31 -28.03 4.48
CA GLY A 211 -25.69 -28.52 4.66
C GLY A 211 -26.58 -27.52 5.42
N GLU A 212 -25.97 -26.63 6.21
CA GLU A 212 -26.69 -25.68 7.05
C GLU A 212 -26.19 -24.26 6.77
N LEU A 213 -27.06 -23.43 6.19
CA LEU A 213 -26.78 -22.03 5.96
C LEU A 213 -27.03 -21.25 7.26
N GLN A 214 -25.97 -20.74 7.87
CA GLN A 214 -26.06 -19.98 9.11
C GLN A 214 -26.25 -18.49 8.84
N HIS A 215 -26.91 -17.79 9.77
CA HIS A 215 -27.29 -16.39 9.67
C HIS A 215 -26.61 -15.58 10.76
N TYR A 216 -25.90 -14.52 10.37
CA TYR A 216 -25.14 -13.68 11.26
C TYR A 216 -25.54 -12.22 11.09
N ALA A 217 -25.83 -11.55 12.20
CA ALA A 217 -26.01 -10.10 12.18
C ALA A 217 -24.67 -9.42 11.84
N SER A 218 -24.69 -8.35 11.05
CA SER A 218 -23.48 -7.61 10.66
C SER A 218 -22.63 -7.15 11.86
N SER A 219 -23.24 -6.96 13.03
CA SER A 219 -22.58 -6.59 14.28
C SER A 219 -21.73 -7.69 14.90
N THR A 220 -22.00 -8.97 14.60
CA THR A 220 -21.22 -10.11 15.14
C THR A 220 -19.97 -10.40 14.30
N LEU A 221 -19.85 -9.79 13.11
CA LEU A 221 -18.71 -9.96 12.22
C LEU A 221 -17.49 -9.19 12.74
N MET A 222 -16.52 -9.95 13.25
CA MET A 222 -15.32 -9.39 13.86
C MET A 222 -14.34 -8.87 12.82
N CYS A 223 -13.94 -9.68 11.85
CA CYS A 223 -13.01 -9.24 10.81
C CYS A 223 -13.13 -10.07 9.53
N LYS A 224 -12.48 -9.57 8.49
CA LYS A 224 -12.30 -10.27 7.23
C LYS A 224 -11.13 -11.22 7.35
N ALA A 225 -11.32 -12.47 6.91
CA ALA A 225 -10.27 -13.47 6.86
C ALA A 225 -9.73 -13.59 5.42
N ALA A 226 -8.46 -13.97 5.30
CA ALA A 226 -7.85 -14.31 4.03
C ALA A 226 -7.52 -15.81 4.06
N ALA A 227 -8.00 -16.55 3.06
CA ALA A 227 -7.65 -17.95 2.92
C ALA A 227 -6.34 -18.10 2.15
N VAL A 228 -5.50 -19.02 2.62
CA VAL A 228 -4.31 -19.49 1.92
C VAL A 228 -4.47 -20.98 1.74
N GLU A 229 -4.46 -21.44 0.48
CA GLU A 229 -4.44 -22.87 0.19
C GLU A 229 -3.07 -23.42 0.57
N THR A 230 -3.05 -24.33 1.53
CA THR A 230 -1.88 -25.15 1.83
C THR A 230 -2.01 -26.42 0.99
N GLY A 231 -1.00 -26.68 0.15
CA GLY A 231 -0.94 -27.96 -0.55
C GLY A 231 -0.90 -29.11 0.45
N GLN A 232 -1.35 -30.30 0.06
CA GLN A 232 -1.09 -31.51 0.83
C GLN A 232 0.43 -31.71 0.96
N GLU A 233 1.04 -31.17 2.01
CA GLU A 233 2.32 -31.65 2.48
C GLU A 233 2.07 -33.00 3.15
N GLY A 234 2.06 -34.04 2.33
CA GLY A 234 2.30 -35.39 2.82
C GLY A 234 3.67 -35.43 3.49
N LEU A 235 3.70 -35.96 4.72
CA LEU A 235 4.84 -36.55 5.42
C LEU A 235 6.23 -36.02 5.02
N LEU A 236 6.81 -35.18 5.87
CA LEU A 236 8.24 -35.25 6.16
C LEU A 236 8.42 -35.19 7.68
N LEU A 237 8.37 -36.38 8.28
CA LEU A 237 9.18 -36.74 9.46
C LEU A 237 10.61 -37.00 8.99
#